data_AF-A0A9W8K4G1-F1
#
_entry.id   AF-A0A9W8K4G1-F1
#
_cell.length_a   1.000
_cell.length_b   1.000
_cell.length_c   1.000
_cell.angle_alpha   90.00
_cell.angle_beta   90.00
_cell.angle_gamma   90.00
#
_symmetry.space_group_name_H-M   'P 1'
#
loop_
_entity.id
_entity.type
_entity.pdbx_description
1 polymer ?
#
loop_
_entity_poly.entity_id
_entity_poly.type
_entity_poly.pdbx_seq_one_letter_code
_entity_poly.pdbx_strand_id
1 'polypeptide(L)'
;MVASTYTSSNQQNCKGNQFWCVAGQKCCLDKGGPKTPPAPPKGTNCPPTSYYWEPKRGCCVPRNPPPTNPPPPQCPKNWTWYPAIYKCLPTPTPPTPPPSTPSKYNGGYNNHGYNNHGYGYGYGGHKKRSANLTGDYECLDTATELESCGGCTSQGKGQDCTKIEGAWNVGCEQGSCVVYTCAGGFQIGLDGKTCVEL
;
A
#
# COMPACT_ATOMS: atom_id res chain seq x y z
N MET A 1 32.96 3.54 45.65
CA MET A 1 32.84 2.93 44.32
C MET A 1 31.54 3.47 43.71
N VAL A 2 31.66 4.39 42.75
CA VAL A 2 30.54 5.05 42.08
C VAL A 2 29.96 4.09 41.03
N ALA A 3 28.70 3.68 41.22
CA ALA A 3 27.97 2.90 40.22
C ALA A 3 27.40 3.87 39.19
N SER A 4 28.02 3.87 38.01
CA SER A 4 27.63 4.63 36.83
C SER A 4 26.16 4.35 36.48
N THR A 5 25.32 5.36 36.65
CA THR A 5 24.01 5.40 35.99
C THR A 5 24.26 5.49 34.50
N TYR A 6 23.80 4.49 33.74
CA TYR A 6 23.80 4.54 32.29
C TYR A 6 22.84 5.66 31.86
N THR A 7 23.37 6.87 31.74
CA THR A 7 22.75 7.97 31.01
C THR A 7 22.64 7.54 29.54
N SER A 8 21.44 7.14 29.14
CA SER A 8 21.00 7.04 27.75
C SER A 8 21.10 8.42 27.10
N SER A 9 22.32 8.76 26.73
CA SER A 9 22.73 10.00 26.08
C SER A 9 22.46 9.86 24.59
N ASN A 10 21.24 10.22 24.13
CA ASN A 10 21.01 10.78 22.78
C ASN A 10 19.54 11.17 22.43
N GLN A 11 18.69 11.61 23.37
CA GLN A 11 17.34 12.08 23.03
C GLN A 11 16.91 13.45 23.61
N GLN A 12 17.72 14.12 24.43
CA GLN A 12 17.14 14.91 25.53
C GLN A 12 17.77 16.28 25.77
N ASN A 13 17.48 17.28 24.93
CA ASN A 13 17.52 18.67 25.41
C ASN A 13 16.24 19.45 25.06
N CYS A 14 15.15 18.72 24.86
CA CYS A 14 13.82 19.32 24.85
C CYS A 14 13.46 19.71 26.28
N LYS A 15 12.94 20.93 26.45
CA LYS A 15 12.50 21.43 27.76
C LYS A 15 11.37 20.53 28.29
N GLY A 16 11.09 20.54 29.60
CA GLY A 16 10.23 19.52 30.24
C GLY A 16 8.90 19.19 29.53
N ASN A 17 8.17 20.19 29.00
CA ASN A 17 6.91 19.97 28.30
C ASN A 17 7.06 19.72 26.78
N GLN A 18 8.26 19.44 26.32
CA GLN A 18 8.59 19.20 24.92
C GLN A 18 9.00 17.75 24.71
N PHE A 19 8.90 17.30 23.46
CA PHE A 19 9.39 15.99 23.04
C PHE A 19 10.18 16.13 21.75
N TRP A 20 11.08 15.17 21.53
CA TRP A 20 11.90 15.12 20.33
C TRP A 20 11.09 14.58 19.16
N CYS A 21 10.91 15.41 18.15
CA CYS A 21 10.23 15.10 16.92
C CYS A 21 11.24 14.68 15.85
N VAL A 22 11.03 13.51 15.28
CA VAL A 22 11.79 12.99 14.14
C VAL A 22 11.11 13.28 12.79
N ALA A 23 9.91 13.89 12.80
CA ALA A 23 9.13 14.13 11.60
C ALA A 23 9.71 15.26 10.75
N GLY A 24 10.38 14.90 9.66
CA GLY A 24 10.89 15.79 8.61
C GLY A 24 12.09 16.64 9.02
N GLN A 25 12.15 17.10 10.28
CA GLN A 25 13.25 17.88 10.82
C GLN A 25 13.37 17.63 12.34
N LYS A 26 14.49 17.05 12.75
CA LYS A 26 14.87 16.72 14.14
C LYS A 26 14.78 17.94 15.08
N CYS A 27 13.71 18.04 15.87
CA CYS A 27 13.47 19.23 16.71
C CYS A 27 12.60 18.97 17.95
N CYS A 28 12.61 19.91 18.90
CA CYS A 28 11.73 19.85 20.06
C CYS A 28 10.38 20.51 19.78
N LEU A 29 9.29 19.78 20.05
CA LEU A 29 7.91 20.26 19.93
C LEU A 29 7.21 20.22 21.28
N ASP A 30 6.34 21.19 21.53
CA ASP A 30 5.52 21.22 22.74
C ASP A 30 4.46 20.12 22.67
N LYS A 31 4.28 19.37 23.77
CA LYS A 31 3.23 18.36 23.90
C LYS A 31 1.84 19.01 23.74
N GLY A 32 0.99 18.38 22.94
CA GLY A 32 -0.33 18.86 22.54
C GLY A 32 -0.32 19.80 21.32
N GLY A 33 0.82 20.40 20.98
CA GLY A 33 0.94 21.39 19.92
C GLY A 33 0.13 22.68 20.20
N PRO A 34 0.04 23.58 19.20
CA PRO A 34 -0.76 24.79 19.33
C PRO A 34 -2.26 24.47 19.46
N LYS A 35 -2.96 25.24 20.31
CA LYS A 35 -4.42 25.15 20.48
C LYS A 35 -5.17 25.43 19.17
N THR A 36 -4.71 26.43 18.42
CA THR A 36 -5.19 26.79 17.10
C THR A 36 -4.07 26.59 16.08
N PRO A 37 -3.95 25.39 15.49
CA PRO A 37 -2.91 25.11 14.53
C PRO A 37 -3.11 25.95 13.25
N PRO A 38 -2.02 26.42 12.62
CA PRO A 38 -2.09 27.06 11.31
C PRO A 38 -2.71 26.13 10.25
N ALA A 39 -3.43 26.70 9.29
CA ALA A 39 -3.96 25.94 8.16
C ALA A 39 -2.82 25.54 7.20
N PRO A 40 -2.80 24.29 6.69
CA PRO A 40 -1.87 23.88 5.66
C PRO A 40 -2.15 24.60 4.32
N PRO A 41 -1.15 24.70 3.43
CA PRO A 41 -1.32 25.27 2.10
C PRO A 41 -2.27 24.43 1.24
N LYS A 42 -2.82 25.04 0.17
CA LYS A 42 -3.69 24.34 -0.78
C LYS A 42 -3.01 23.08 -1.31
N GLY A 43 -3.78 21.98 -1.39
CA GLY A 43 -3.27 20.69 -1.85
C GLY A 43 -2.46 19.92 -0.80
N THR A 44 -2.38 20.40 0.44
CA THR A 44 -1.76 19.69 1.57
C THR A 44 -2.75 19.57 2.72
N ASN A 45 -2.71 18.45 3.43
CA ASN A 45 -3.44 18.26 4.68
C ASN A 45 -2.58 17.53 5.72
N CYS A 46 -3.02 17.54 6.97
CA CYS A 46 -2.40 16.77 8.04
C CYS A 46 -3.41 15.78 8.65
N PRO A 47 -2.93 14.65 9.20
CA PRO A 47 -3.77 13.77 10.00
C PRO A 47 -4.52 14.54 11.09
N PRO A 48 -5.86 14.53 11.11
CA PRO A 48 -6.65 15.53 11.85
C PRO A 48 -6.56 15.38 13.37
N THR A 49 -6.25 14.18 13.87
CA THR A 49 -6.23 13.89 15.31
C THR A 49 -4.83 13.92 15.91
N SER A 50 -3.80 13.51 15.15
CA SER A 50 -2.46 13.25 15.68
C SER A 50 -1.41 14.24 15.21
N TYR A 51 -1.66 15.02 14.15
CA TYR A 51 -0.68 15.93 13.56
C TYR A 51 -1.25 17.33 13.35
N TYR A 52 -0.37 18.31 13.19
CA TYR A 52 -0.72 19.67 12.81
C TYR A 52 0.30 20.24 11.83
N TRP A 53 -0.10 21.27 11.08
CA TRP A 53 0.77 21.92 10.11
C TRP A 53 1.76 22.87 10.81
N GLU A 54 3.05 22.69 10.58
CA GLU A 54 4.11 23.59 11.04
C GLU A 54 4.65 24.41 9.87
N PRO A 55 4.28 25.70 9.74
CA PRO A 55 4.65 26.52 8.59
C PRO A 55 6.15 26.77 8.49
N LYS A 56 6.88 26.82 9.62
CA LYS A 56 8.34 27.02 9.62
C LYS A 56 9.10 25.86 8.99
N ARG A 57 8.53 24.65 9.06
CA ARG A 57 9.13 23.41 8.58
C ARG A 57 8.51 22.95 7.26
N GLY A 58 7.32 23.48 6.96
CA GLY A 58 6.57 23.13 5.76
C GLY A 58 6.14 21.67 5.75
N CYS A 59 5.84 21.08 6.91
CA CYS A 59 5.39 19.70 7.05
C CYS A 59 4.39 19.52 8.22
N CYS A 60 3.74 18.36 8.26
CA CYS A 60 2.90 17.95 9.37
C CYS A 60 3.76 17.33 10.48
N VAL A 61 3.62 17.85 11.68
CA VAL A 61 4.33 17.36 12.85
C VAL A 61 3.35 16.79 13.89
N PRO A 62 3.74 15.77 14.66
CA PRO A 62 2.85 15.14 15.63
C PRO A 62 2.56 16.10 16.79
N ARG A 63 1.37 15.96 17.38
CA ARG A 63 0.98 16.70 18.59
C ARG A 63 1.64 16.14 19.86
N ASN A 64 1.92 14.85 19.88
CA ASN A 64 2.42 14.12 21.04
C ASN A 64 3.55 13.17 20.60
N PRO A 65 4.42 12.73 21.53
CA PRO A 65 5.43 11.74 21.21
C PRO A 65 4.78 10.49 20.60
N PRO A 66 5.30 9.99 19.46
CA PRO A 66 4.76 8.77 18.85
C PRO A 66 4.95 7.59 19.81
N PRO A 67 3.99 6.64 19.89
CA PRO A 67 4.17 5.40 20.62
C PRO A 67 5.30 4.55 20.00
N THR A 68 5.73 3.50 20.71
CA THR A 68 6.83 2.61 20.30
C THR A 68 6.60 1.91 18.95
N ASN A 69 5.34 1.71 18.56
CA ASN A 69 4.96 1.24 17.23
C ASN A 69 3.75 2.06 16.72
N PRO A 70 3.96 3.24 16.12
CA PRO A 70 2.86 4.11 15.73
C PRO A 70 2.14 3.55 14.51
N PRO A 71 0.79 3.49 14.53
CA PRO A 71 0.05 3.19 13.31
C PRO A 71 0.33 4.27 12.26
N PRO A 72 0.22 3.94 10.95
CA PRO A 72 0.34 4.92 9.89
C PRO A 72 -0.57 6.14 10.13
N PRO A 73 -0.05 7.36 9.95
CA PRO A 73 -0.86 8.56 10.16
C PRO A 73 -2.09 8.58 9.25
N GLN A 74 -3.23 8.84 9.87
CA GLN A 74 -4.55 8.74 9.23
C GLN A 74 -4.92 10.05 8.56
N CYS A 75 -4.87 10.10 7.24
CA CYS A 75 -5.27 11.28 6.48
C CYS A 75 -6.79 11.38 6.31
N PRO A 76 -7.33 12.57 5.98
CA PRO A 76 -8.73 12.72 5.62
C PRO A 76 -9.13 11.83 4.43
N LYS A 77 -10.44 11.58 4.25
CA LYS A 77 -10.97 10.79 3.13
C LYS A 77 -10.45 11.31 1.78
N ASN A 78 -9.95 10.41 0.93
CA ASN A 78 -9.32 10.69 -0.38
C ASN A 78 -7.94 11.39 -0.29
N TRP A 79 -7.23 11.21 0.81
CA TRP A 79 -5.87 11.68 0.98
C TRP A 79 -4.96 10.53 1.41
N THR A 80 -3.73 10.54 0.92
CA THR A 80 -2.70 9.54 1.23
C THR A 80 -1.58 10.19 2.03
N TRP A 81 -1.11 9.50 3.09
CA TRP A 81 0.03 9.96 3.89
C TRP A 81 1.34 9.64 3.17
N TYR A 82 2.20 10.64 3.00
CA TYR A 82 3.53 10.49 2.41
C TYR A 82 4.60 10.68 3.49
N PRO A 83 5.21 9.58 4.01
CA PRO A 83 6.17 9.66 5.10
C PRO A 83 7.46 10.39 4.72
N ALA A 84 7.85 10.38 3.44
CA ALA A 84 9.05 11.08 2.97
C ALA A 84 8.96 12.61 3.07
N ILE A 85 7.75 13.17 2.99
CA ILE A 85 7.50 14.62 3.02
C ILE A 85 6.64 15.04 4.22
N TYR A 86 6.23 14.09 5.05
CA TYR A 86 5.39 14.27 6.23
C TYR A 86 4.12 15.10 5.94
N LYS A 87 3.38 14.72 4.89
CA LYS A 87 2.16 15.41 4.43
C LYS A 87 1.11 14.41 3.98
N CYS A 88 -0.16 14.78 4.14
CA CYS A 88 -1.23 14.20 3.34
C CYS A 88 -1.31 14.95 2.02
N LEU A 89 -1.35 14.23 0.89
CA LEU A 89 -1.69 14.78 -0.43
C LEU A 89 -2.97 14.09 -0.95
N PRO A 90 -3.72 14.72 -1.88
CA PRO A 90 -4.86 14.08 -2.50
C PRO A 90 -4.44 12.74 -3.11
N THR A 91 -5.23 11.70 -2.89
CA THR A 91 -4.99 10.41 -3.52
C THR A 91 -5.08 10.61 -5.03
N PRO A 92 -4.04 10.26 -5.81
CA PRO A 92 -4.11 10.37 -7.26
C PRO A 92 -5.27 9.50 -7.75
N THR A 93 -6.18 10.10 -8.51
CA THR A 93 -7.20 9.32 -9.20
C THR A 93 -6.47 8.43 -10.22
N PRO A 94 -6.70 7.11 -10.22
CA PRO A 94 -6.21 6.27 -11.31
C PRO A 94 -6.67 6.89 -12.63
N PRO A 95 -5.82 6.89 -13.69
CA PRO A 95 -6.29 7.30 -15.00
C PRO A 95 -7.51 6.45 -15.35
N THR A 96 -8.62 7.09 -15.70
CA THR A 96 -9.79 6.39 -16.20
C THR A 96 -9.34 5.58 -17.42
N PRO A 97 -9.56 4.25 -17.48
CA PRO A 97 -9.25 3.49 -18.67
C PRO A 97 -9.98 4.14 -19.86
N PRO A 98 -9.33 4.27 -21.02
CA PRO A 98 -9.98 4.85 -22.19
C PRO A 98 -11.23 4.02 -22.52
N PRO A 99 -12.33 4.66 -22.98
CA PRO A 99 -13.51 3.93 -23.39
C PRO A 99 -13.12 2.91 -24.47
N SER A 100 -13.53 1.65 -24.28
CA SER A 100 -13.28 0.58 -25.23
C SER A 100 -13.91 0.96 -26.57
N THR A 101 -13.06 1.20 -27.57
CA THR A 101 -13.50 1.44 -28.94
C THR A 101 -13.76 0.07 -29.58
N PRO A 102 -14.99 -0.21 -30.07
CA PRO A 102 -15.24 -1.43 -30.81
C PRO A 102 -14.42 -1.42 -32.10
N SER A 103 -13.52 -2.40 -32.24
CA SER A 103 -12.72 -2.55 -33.46
C SER A 103 -13.65 -3.00 -34.60
N LYS A 104 -13.85 -2.15 -35.62
CA LYS A 104 -14.55 -2.51 -36.85
C LYS A 104 -13.72 -3.55 -37.61
N TYR A 105 -14.00 -4.82 -37.40
CA TYR A 105 -13.42 -5.90 -38.21
C TYR A 105 -14.04 -5.88 -39.61
N ASN A 106 -13.27 -5.44 -40.61
CA ASN A 106 -13.64 -5.55 -42.01
C ASN A 106 -13.18 -6.94 -42.50
N GLY A 107 -14.12 -7.88 -42.59
CA GLY A 107 -13.83 -9.26 -42.98
C GLY A 107 -13.50 -9.40 -44.46
N GLY A 108 -12.22 -9.53 -44.79
CA GLY A 108 -11.74 -10.01 -46.09
C GLY A 108 -11.37 -11.49 -46.01
N TYR A 109 -12.22 -12.38 -46.52
CA TYR A 109 -11.92 -13.79 -46.66
C TYR A 109 -11.03 -14.02 -47.89
N ASN A 110 -9.76 -14.35 -47.69
CA ASN A 110 -8.93 -14.97 -48.74
C ASN A 110 -8.72 -16.44 -48.39
N ASN A 111 -9.44 -17.28 -49.14
CA ASN A 111 -9.33 -18.74 -49.15
C ASN A 111 -8.05 -19.13 -49.89
N HIS A 112 -7.06 -19.67 -49.18
CA HIS A 112 -6.00 -20.46 -49.79
C HIS A 112 -5.99 -21.84 -49.15
N GLY A 113 -6.73 -22.76 -49.79
CA GLY A 113 -6.60 -24.19 -49.54
C GLY A 113 -5.30 -24.73 -50.12
N TYR A 114 -4.64 -25.60 -49.35
CA TYR A 114 -3.88 -26.72 -49.87
C TYR A 114 -4.00 -27.91 -48.91
N ASN A 115 -4.57 -29.00 -49.45
CA ASN A 115 -4.54 -30.35 -48.89
C ASN A 115 -3.09 -30.87 -48.81
N ASN A 116 -2.72 -31.66 -47.80
CA ASN A 116 -2.34 -33.08 -47.96
C ASN A 116 -1.99 -33.79 -46.61
N HIS A 117 -2.60 -34.96 -46.43
CA HIS A 117 -2.33 -36.17 -45.62
C HIS A 117 -1.26 -36.25 -44.51
N GLY A 118 -1.62 -37.03 -43.47
CA GLY A 118 -0.64 -37.84 -42.71
C GLY A 118 -1.16 -38.37 -41.37
N TYR A 119 -1.61 -39.63 -41.34
CA TYR A 119 -1.96 -40.39 -40.12
C TYR A 119 -0.70 -40.72 -39.30
N GLY A 120 -0.76 -40.60 -37.97
CA GLY A 120 0.31 -41.07 -37.08
C GLY A 120 -0.03 -40.90 -35.59
N TYR A 121 -0.30 -42.03 -34.92
CA TYR A 121 -0.39 -42.12 -33.46
C TYR A 121 1.01 -42.09 -32.83
N GLY A 122 1.22 -41.35 -31.74
CA GLY A 122 2.45 -41.47 -30.95
C GLY A 122 2.81 -40.28 -30.05
N TYR A 123 2.52 -40.43 -28.76
CA TYR A 123 3.21 -39.93 -27.55
C TYR A 123 3.60 -38.44 -27.40
N GLY A 124 2.89 -37.78 -26.46
CA GLY A 124 3.47 -37.03 -25.34
C GLY A 124 4.51 -35.94 -25.63
N GLY A 125 4.06 -34.69 -25.73
CA GLY A 125 4.93 -33.53 -25.63
C GLY A 125 4.37 -32.31 -26.35
N HIS A 126 4.09 -31.26 -25.58
CA HIS A 126 3.74 -29.91 -26.05
C HIS A 126 2.43 -29.77 -26.85
N LYS A 127 1.34 -29.44 -26.15
CA LYS A 127 0.34 -28.53 -26.72
C LYS A 127 0.11 -27.36 -25.79
N LYS A 128 0.71 -26.23 -26.18
CA LYS A 128 0.05 -24.93 -26.05
C LYS A 128 -1.37 -25.12 -26.57
N ARG A 129 -2.35 -25.22 -25.67
CA ARG A 129 -3.74 -25.00 -26.06
C ARG A 129 -4.01 -23.52 -25.90
N SER A 130 -3.79 -22.80 -27.00
CA SER A 130 -4.75 -21.78 -27.39
C SER A 130 -6.10 -22.49 -27.49
N ALA A 131 -6.83 -22.50 -26.37
CA ALA A 131 -8.27 -22.50 -26.47
C ALA A 131 -8.62 -21.14 -27.04
N ASN A 132 -9.21 -21.19 -28.22
CA ASN A 132 -9.95 -20.10 -28.84
C ASN A 132 -11.04 -19.66 -27.86
N LEU A 133 -10.68 -18.77 -26.94
CA LEU A 133 -11.55 -18.09 -26.00
C LEU A 133 -11.79 -16.72 -26.62
N THR A 134 -12.95 -16.54 -27.23
CA THR A 134 -13.48 -15.23 -27.62
C THR A 134 -13.86 -14.46 -26.36
N GLY A 135 -12.86 -14.08 -25.58
CA GLY A 135 -12.98 -13.19 -24.43
C GLY A 135 -11.71 -12.37 -24.31
N ASP A 136 -11.90 -11.09 -24.14
CA ASP A 136 -10.94 -10.04 -23.83
C ASP A 136 -10.37 -10.22 -22.42
N TYR A 137 -9.74 -11.36 -22.17
CA TYR A 137 -9.06 -11.65 -20.91
C TYR A 137 -7.71 -10.94 -20.90
N GLU A 138 -7.58 -9.91 -20.07
CA GLU A 138 -6.28 -9.37 -19.72
C GLU A 138 -5.52 -10.34 -18.80
N CYS A 139 -4.22 -10.47 -19.03
CA CYS A 139 -3.37 -11.31 -18.19
C CYS A 139 -3.07 -10.57 -16.90
N LEU A 140 -3.57 -11.10 -15.78
CA LEU A 140 -3.31 -10.57 -14.44
C LEU A 140 -2.00 -11.14 -13.87
N ASP A 141 -1.10 -10.27 -13.40
CA ASP A 141 0.09 -10.72 -12.68
C ASP A 141 -0.23 -11.03 -11.21
N THR A 142 -0.62 -12.27 -10.98
CA THR A 142 -0.96 -12.77 -9.64
C THR A 142 0.21 -12.73 -8.64
N ALA A 143 1.44 -12.48 -9.07
CA ALA A 143 2.57 -12.35 -8.14
C ALA A 143 2.55 -11.04 -7.35
N THR A 144 1.86 -10.02 -7.85
CA THR A 144 1.80 -8.67 -7.27
C THR A 144 0.38 -8.12 -7.13
N GLU A 145 -0.62 -8.79 -7.72
CA GLU A 145 -2.01 -8.35 -7.65
C GLU A 145 -2.64 -8.61 -6.27
N LEU A 146 -3.25 -7.59 -5.67
CA LEU A 146 -3.78 -7.68 -4.31
C LEU A 146 -5.04 -8.54 -4.19
N GLU A 147 -5.97 -8.45 -5.14
CA GLU A 147 -7.26 -9.16 -5.10
C GLU A 147 -7.21 -10.57 -5.70
N SER A 148 -6.05 -10.96 -6.25
CA SER A 148 -5.79 -12.27 -6.86
C SER A 148 -4.35 -12.71 -6.62
N CYS A 149 -3.89 -12.51 -5.39
CA CYS A 149 -2.52 -12.79 -5.00
C CYS A 149 -2.27 -14.29 -4.98
N GLY A 150 -1.27 -14.75 -5.73
CA GLY A 150 -0.90 -16.15 -5.90
C GLY A 150 -1.81 -16.97 -6.83
N GLY A 151 -2.90 -16.37 -7.33
CA GLY A 151 -3.82 -17.03 -8.26
C GLY A 151 -5.22 -16.41 -8.27
N CYS A 152 -6.13 -17.00 -9.05
CA CYS A 152 -7.51 -16.54 -9.08
C CYS A 152 -8.24 -16.86 -7.75
N THR A 153 -8.72 -15.83 -7.06
CA THR A 153 -9.52 -15.97 -5.83
C THR A 153 -10.83 -16.73 -6.05
N SER A 154 -11.48 -16.53 -7.20
CA SER A 154 -12.71 -17.23 -7.58
C SER A 154 -12.58 -18.75 -7.69
N GLN A 155 -11.35 -19.25 -7.86
CA GLN A 155 -11.05 -20.68 -7.95
C GLN A 155 -10.39 -21.22 -6.66
N GLY A 156 -10.26 -20.39 -5.63
CA GLY A 156 -9.54 -20.73 -4.40
C GLY A 156 -8.04 -20.96 -4.59
N LYS A 157 -7.48 -20.52 -5.72
CA LYS A 157 -6.06 -20.68 -6.06
C LYS A 157 -5.22 -19.46 -5.71
N GLY A 158 -5.86 -18.35 -5.35
CA GLY A 158 -5.21 -17.20 -4.75
C GLY A 158 -6.08 -16.58 -3.67
N GLN A 159 -5.59 -15.50 -3.11
CA GLN A 159 -6.18 -14.81 -1.97
C GLN A 159 -6.30 -13.32 -2.23
N ASP A 160 -7.31 -12.73 -1.61
CA ASP A 160 -7.56 -11.29 -1.64
C ASP A 160 -6.92 -10.67 -0.40
N CYS A 161 -5.73 -10.09 -0.56
CA CYS A 161 -4.99 -9.51 0.55
C CYS A 161 -5.73 -8.34 1.20
N THR A 162 -6.66 -7.68 0.48
CA THR A 162 -7.41 -6.54 1.00
C THR A 162 -8.47 -6.94 2.03
N LYS A 163 -8.78 -8.24 2.14
CA LYS A 163 -9.76 -8.79 3.08
C LYS A 163 -9.17 -9.32 4.38
N ILE A 164 -7.86 -9.15 4.61
CA ILE A 164 -7.23 -9.57 5.86
C ILE A 164 -7.80 -8.73 7.00
N GLU A 165 -8.45 -9.39 7.95
CA GLU A 165 -9.08 -8.74 9.09
C GLU A 165 -8.06 -8.01 9.95
N GLY A 166 -8.39 -6.80 10.38
CA GLY A 166 -7.48 -5.95 11.16
C GLY A 166 -6.27 -5.43 10.38
N ALA A 167 -6.09 -5.78 9.10
CA ALA A 167 -4.99 -5.26 8.30
C ALA A 167 -5.28 -3.85 7.79
N TRP A 168 -4.26 -2.99 7.83
CA TRP A 168 -4.34 -1.61 7.37
C TRP A 168 -3.54 -1.38 6.08
N ASN A 169 -2.34 -1.94 5.98
CA ASN A 169 -1.57 -1.97 4.74
C ASN A 169 -1.15 -3.40 4.45
N VAL A 170 -1.44 -3.83 3.23
CA VAL A 170 -1.17 -5.18 2.73
C VAL A 170 -0.46 -5.09 1.39
N GLY A 171 0.30 -6.13 1.07
CA GLY A 171 0.97 -6.32 -0.20
C GLY A 171 0.77 -7.73 -0.71
N CYS A 172 0.94 -7.91 -2.01
CA CYS A 172 1.18 -9.21 -2.61
C CYS A 172 2.64 -9.26 -3.04
N GLU A 173 3.42 -10.14 -2.40
CA GLU A 173 4.82 -10.36 -2.74
C GLU A 173 5.03 -11.81 -3.13
N GLN A 174 5.48 -12.04 -4.37
CA GLN A 174 5.76 -13.37 -4.90
C GLN A 174 4.55 -14.32 -4.79
N GLY A 175 3.33 -13.79 -4.95
CA GLY A 175 2.10 -14.55 -4.83
C GLY A 175 1.68 -14.88 -3.39
N SER A 176 2.26 -14.21 -2.40
CA SER A 176 1.85 -14.32 -0.99
C SER A 176 1.43 -12.96 -0.42
N CYS A 177 0.31 -12.93 0.30
CA CYS A 177 -0.03 -11.75 1.06
C CYS A 177 1.00 -11.50 2.16
N VAL A 178 1.36 -10.23 2.30
CA VAL A 178 2.20 -9.72 3.37
C VAL A 178 1.44 -8.58 4.03
N VAL A 179 1.42 -8.57 5.36
CA VAL A 179 0.84 -7.47 6.14
C VAL A 179 1.97 -6.55 6.58
N TYR A 180 1.94 -5.31 6.11
CA TYR A 180 2.94 -4.31 6.50
C TYR A 180 2.55 -3.61 7.80
N THR A 181 1.25 -3.35 8.01
CA THR A 181 0.73 -2.69 9.22
C THR A 181 -0.71 -3.11 9.51
N CYS A 182 -1.06 -3.20 10.79
CA CYS A 182 -2.41 -3.45 11.27
C CYS A 182 -3.14 -2.17 11.69
N ALA A 183 -4.47 -2.24 11.73
CA ALA A 183 -5.34 -1.22 12.31
C ALA A 183 -5.11 -1.09 13.83
N GLY A 184 -5.54 0.02 14.41
CA GLY A 184 -5.42 0.24 15.86
C GLY A 184 -6.17 -0.84 16.65
N GLY A 185 -5.53 -1.40 17.68
CA GLY A 185 -6.05 -2.54 18.45
C GLY A 185 -5.55 -3.91 17.96
N PHE A 186 -4.75 -3.95 16.89
CA PHE A 186 -4.19 -5.18 16.34
C PHE A 186 -2.65 -5.08 16.23
N GLN A 187 -1.98 -6.23 16.32
CA GLN A 187 -0.55 -6.41 16.05
C GLN A 187 -0.33 -7.41 14.92
N ILE A 188 0.80 -7.29 14.21
CA ILE A 188 1.15 -8.23 13.14
C ILE A 188 1.40 -9.60 13.76
N GLY A 189 0.74 -10.63 13.23
CA GLY A 189 0.92 -12.02 13.63
C GLY A 189 2.34 -12.51 13.35
N LEU A 190 2.74 -13.59 14.02
CA LEU A 190 4.06 -14.21 13.83
C LEU A 190 4.31 -14.71 12.41
N ASP A 191 3.23 -14.92 11.64
CA ASP A 191 3.28 -15.32 10.25
C ASP A 191 3.64 -14.15 9.30
N GLY A 192 3.53 -12.90 9.75
CA GLY A 192 3.67 -11.71 8.90
C GLY A 192 2.54 -11.54 7.89
N LYS A 193 1.45 -12.29 8.04
CA LYS A 193 0.32 -12.36 7.09
C LYS A 193 -1.03 -12.07 7.72
N THR A 194 -1.09 -12.05 9.05
CA THR A 194 -2.32 -11.75 9.79
C THR A 194 -2.14 -10.57 10.72
N CYS A 195 -3.26 -10.01 11.15
CA CYS A 195 -3.34 -9.10 12.28
C CYS A 195 -4.10 -9.80 13.39
N VAL A 196 -3.54 -9.82 14.59
CA VAL A 196 -4.15 -10.40 15.79
C VAL A 196 -4.49 -9.29 16.77
N GLU A 197 -5.64 -9.37 17.43
CA GLU A 197 -6.04 -8.39 18.45
C GLU A 197 -5.00 -8.35 19.59
N LEU A 198 -4.80 -7.15 20.13
CA LEU A 198 -3.93 -6.88 21.28
C LEU A 198 -4.57 -7.27 22.61
#